data_AF-A0A1H7XKM1-F1
#
_entry.id   AF-A0A1H7XKM1-F1
#
_cell.length_a   1.000
_cell.length_b   1.000
_cell.length_c   1.000
_cell.angle_alpha   90.00
_cell.angle_beta   90.00
_cell.angle_gamma   90.00
#
_symmetry.space_group_name_H-M   'P 1'
#
loop_
_entity.id
_entity.type
_entity.pdbx_description
1 polymer ?
#
loop_
_entity_poly.entity_id
_entity_poly.type
_entity_poly.pdbx_seq_one_letter_code
_entity_poly.pdbx_strand_id
1 'polypeptide(L)'
;MKNNTHDEPARIQFGKRLRQYRQIYQLSQEKFAAAMGTKGAYISQVEDGEINIGIDNIEKYASFFGVKYYEMVNPYHALPTGTSEPSNIRDLKDELKKYKANLPKNPRIKLAPFLDELLATNFLKKPRSIAEIAAALKDKVVVPHNKITVLLTKHPRNKFIRVIAAEEWGGKVNKYVLI
;
A
#
# COMPACT_ATOMS: atom_id res chain seq x y z
N MET A 1 -24.43 -24.37 3.57
CA MET A 1 -25.21 -23.53 4.49
C MET A 1 -25.39 -22.17 3.84
N LYS A 2 -26.64 -21.80 3.51
CA LYS A 2 -26.96 -20.45 3.03
C LYS A 2 -27.00 -19.56 4.28
N ASN A 3 -26.07 -18.63 4.43
CA ASN A 3 -26.11 -17.68 5.54
C ASN A 3 -27.36 -16.81 5.38
N ASN A 4 -28.30 -16.95 6.31
CA ASN A 4 -29.45 -16.05 6.41
C ASN A 4 -28.91 -14.65 6.69
N THR A 5 -29.15 -13.72 5.78
CA THR A 5 -28.73 -12.30 5.87
C THR A 5 -29.45 -11.51 6.98
N HIS A 6 -30.26 -12.17 7.81
CA HIS A 6 -31.09 -11.55 8.85
C HIS A 6 -30.49 -11.55 10.27
N ASP A 7 -29.39 -12.28 10.51
CA ASP A 7 -28.79 -12.37 11.87
C ASP A 7 -27.58 -11.44 12.10
N GLU A 8 -27.09 -10.75 11.06
CA GLU A 8 -25.94 -9.86 11.24
C GLU A 8 -26.36 -8.53 11.88
N PRO A 9 -25.65 -8.03 12.91
CA PRO A 9 -25.88 -6.71 13.48
C PRO A 9 -25.84 -5.60 12.43
N ALA A 10 -26.73 -4.61 12.54
CA ALA A 10 -26.85 -3.51 11.59
C ALA A 10 -25.51 -2.78 11.32
N ARG A 11 -24.65 -2.64 12.33
CA ARG A 11 -23.32 -2.04 12.18
C ARG A 11 -22.38 -2.84 11.26
N ILE A 12 -22.48 -4.17 11.26
CA ILE A 12 -21.69 -5.04 10.38
C ILE A 12 -22.21 -4.93 8.94
N GLN A 13 -23.54 -4.94 8.77
CA GLN A 13 -24.15 -4.75 7.46
C GLN A 13 -23.77 -3.38 6.86
N PHE A 14 -23.84 -2.33 7.67
CA PHE A 14 -23.41 -0.98 7.27
C PHE A 14 -21.92 -0.92 6.96
N GLY A 15 -21.06 -1.50 7.80
CA GLY A 15 -19.61 -1.50 7.59
C GLY A 15 -19.20 -2.17 6.29
N LYS A 16 -19.79 -3.34 5.97
CA LYS A 16 -19.62 -4.01 4.67
C LYS A 16 -20.06 -3.13 3.51
N ARG A 17 -21.20 -2.45 3.65
CA ARG A 17 -21.74 -1.57 2.62
C ARG A 17 -20.87 -0.34 2.39
N LEU A 18 -20.40 0.31 3.46
CA LEU A 18 -19.44 1.42 3.38
C LEU A 18 -18.15 0.99 2.65
N ARG A 19 -17.64 -0.20 2.94
CA ARG A 19 -16.49 -0.79 2.23
C ARG A 19 -16.75 -0.93 0.73
N GLN A 20 -17.95 -1.38 0.33
CA GLN A 20 -18.33 -1.49 -1.08
C GLN A 20 -18.32 -0.13 -1.79
N TYR A 21 -18.93 0.89 -1.18
CA TYR A 21 -18.88 2.27 -1.71
C TYR A 21 -17.43 2.73 -1.89
N ARG A 22 -16.59 2.56 -0.85
CA ARG A 22 -15.17 2.95 -0.90
C ARG A 22 -14.41 2.25 -2.04
N GLN A 23 -14.66 0.96 -2.24
CA GLN A 23 -13.99 0.14 -3.26
C GLN A 23 -14.42 0.50 -4.68
N ILE A 24 -15.70 0.80 -4.91
CA ILE A 24 -16.20 1.28 -6.21
C ILE A 24 -15.42 2.52 -6.68
N TYR A 25 -15.15 3.44 -5.76
CA TYR A 25 -14.38 4.67 -6.05
C TYR A 25 -12.86 4.50 -5.87
N GLN A 26 -12.36 3.27 -5.68
CA GLN A 26 -10.93 2.92 -5.57
C GLN A 26 -10.18 3.69 -4.47
N LEU A 27 -10.86 4.00 -3.37
CA LEU A 27 -10.28 4.70 -2.23
C LEU A 27 -9.67 3.69 -1.26
N SER A 28 -8.48 3.96 -0.71
CA SER A 28 -7.98 3.23 0.45
C SER A 28 -8.66 3.74 1.72
N GLN A 29 -8.63 2.97 2.81
CA GLN A 29 -9.16 3.41 4.11
C GLN A 29 -8.51 4.74 4.55
N GLU A 30 -7.19 4.88 4.37
CA GLU A 30 -6.47 6.13 4.68
C GLU A 30 -6.93 7.31 3.83
N LYS A 31 -7.13 7.12 2.52
CA LYS A 31 -7.59 8.19 1.63
C LYS A 31 -9.01 8.64 1.97
N PHE A 32 -9.89 7.67 2.24
CA PHE A 32 -11.25 7.98 2.63
C PHE A 32 -11.29 8.68 4.00
N ALA A 33 -10.48 8.21 4.96
CA ALA A 33 -10.34 8.84 6.25
C ALA A 33 -9.86 10.29 6.14
N ALA A 34 -8.84 10.54 5.32
CA ALA A 34 -8.33 11.88 5.06
C ALA A 34 -9.41 12.80 4.46
N ALA A 35 -10.15 12.31 3.45
CA ALA A 35 -11.26 13.07 2.86
C ALA A 35 -12.36 13.40 3.89
N MET A 36 -12.61 12.49 4.83
CA MET A 36 -13.59 12.68 5.90
C MET A 36 -13.06 13.42 7.12
N GLY A 37 -11.77 13.80 7.15
CA GLY A 37 -11.14 14.43 8.32
C GLY A 37 -11.05 13.53 9.55
N THR A 38 -10.89 12.22 9.35
CA THR A 38 -10.77 11.20 10.42
C THR A 38 -9.50 10.36 10.24
N LYS A 39 -9.25 9.42 11.17
CA LYS A 39 -8.11 8.51 11.15
C LYS A 39 -8.44 7.22 10.40
N GLY A 40 -7.46 6.64 9.69
CA GLY A 40 -7.62 5.37 8.98
C GLY A 40 -8.13 4.22 9.87
N ALA A 41 -7.63 4.16 11.12
CA ALA A 41 -8.07 3.18 12.10
C ALA A 41 -9.58 3.27 12.41
N TYR A 42 -10.13 4.49 12.51
CA TYR A 42 -11.57 4.70 12.72
C TYR A 42 -12.38 4.11 11.56
N ILE A 43 -11.96 4.35 10.31
CA ILE A 43 -12.62 3.77 9.14
C ILE A 43 -12.55 2.24 9.16
N SER A 44 -11.42 1.65 9.54
CA SER A 44 -11.33 0.19 9.67
C SER A 44 -12.33 -0.35 10.68
N GLN A 45 -12.37 0.23 11.88
CA GLN A 45 -13.28 -0.18 12.95
C GLN A 45 -14.76 -0.06 12.55
N VAL A 46 -15.13 0.99 11.79
CA VAL A 46 -16.48 1.14 11.25
C VAL A 46 -16.77 0.07 10.18
N GLU A 47 -15.86 -0.17 9.24
CA GLU A 47 -16.05 -1.17 8.18
C GLU A 47 -16.15 -2.59 8.72
N ASP A 48 -15.44 -2.89 9.82
CA ASP A 48 -15.47 -4.18 10.50
C ASP A 48 -16.66 -4.30 11.48
N GLY A 49 -17.39 -3.20 11.72
CA GLY A 49 -18.53 -3.16 12.64
C GLY A 49 -18.13 -3.31 14.11
N GLU A 50 -16.88 -2.99 14.46
CA GLU A 50 -16.38 -3.02 15.84
C GLU A 50 -16.97 -1.88 16.68
N ILE A 51 -17.22 -0.73 16.05
CA ILE A 51 -17.78 0.45 16.70
C ILE A 51 -19.11 0.87 16.07
N ASN A 52 -19.92 1.57 16.87
CA ASN A 52 -21.10 2.26 16.36
C ASN A 52 -20.69 3.57 15.69
N ILE A 53 -21.37 3.89 14.60
CA ILE A 53 -21.23 5.17 13.90
C ILE A 53 -22.47 6.03 14.15
N GLY A 54 -22.26 7.31 14.45
CA GLY A 54 -23.35 8.28 14.62
C GLY A 54 -24.03 8.61 13.28
N ILE A 55 -25.32 8.95 13.34
CA ILE A 55 -26.13 9.23 12.14
C ILE A 55 -25.58 10.40 11.31
N ASP A 56 -25.01 11.43 11.95
CA ASP A 56 -24.41 12.58 11.28
C ASP A 56 -23.18 12.17 10.44
N ASN A 57 -22.41 11.19 10.92
CA ASN A 57 -21.28 10.65 10.15
C ASN A 57 -21.78 9.82 8.97
N ILE A 58 -22.88 9.07 9.13
CA ILE A 58 -23.51 8.34 8.02
C ILE A 58 -23.98 9.34 6.96
N GLU A 59 -24.65 10.42 7.35
CA GLU A 59 -25.09 11.47 6.43
C GLU A 59 -23.92 12.14 5.70
N LYS A 60 -22.84 12.45 6.43
CA LYS A 60 -21.61 12.98 5.85
C LYS A 60 -21.00 12.03 4.82
N TYR A 61 -20.95 10.73 5.13
CA TYR A 61 -20.39 9.72 4.23
C TYR A 61 -21.27 9.52 2.99
N ALA A 62 -22.58 9.47 3.17
CA ALA A 62 -23.54 9.38 2.08
C ALA A 62 -23.42 10.57 1.13
N SER A 63 -23.34 11.79 1.69
CA SER A 63 -23.15 13.03 0.93
C SER A 63 -21.84 13.04 0.14
N PHE A 64 -20.77 12.49 0.70
CA PHE A 64 -19.50 12.32 -0.01
C PHE A 64 -19.63 11.41 -1.24
N PHE A 65 -20.39 10.32 -1.10
CA PHE A 65 -20.69 9.40 -2.21
C PHE A 65 -21.89 9.84 -3.07
N GLY A 66 -22.45 11.02 -2.85
CA GLY A 66 -23.56 11.57 -3.64
C GLY A 66 -24.89 10.83 -3.48
N VAL A 67 -25.09 10.10 -2.38
CA VAL A 67 -26.32 9.36 -2.06
C VAL A 67 -26.96 9.90 -0.78
N LYS A 68 -28.23 9.59 -0.55
CA LYS A 68 -28.91 9.91 0.71
C LYS A 68 -28.51 8.92 1.81
N TYR A 69 -28.52 9.36 3.07
CA TYR A 69 -28.12 8.51 4.20
C TYR A 69 -28.95 7.22 4.28
N TYR A 70 -30.25 7.29 4.01
CA TYR A 70 -31.16 6.14 4.04
C TYR A 70 -30.88 5.13 2.90
N GLU A 71 -30.38 5.60 1.75
CA GLU A 71 -29.95 4.75 0.63
C GLU A 71 -28.63 4.04 0.96
N MET A 72 -27.75 4.74 1.67
CA MET A 72 -26.48 4.18 2.12
C MET A 72 -26.67 3.09 3.17
N VAL A 73 -27.60 3.24 4.11
CA VAL A 73 -27.86 2.21 5.14
C VAL A 73 -28.78 1.08 4.67
N ASN A 74 -29.54 1.26 3.59
CA ASN A 74 -30.41 0.22 3.05
C ASN A 74 -29.57 -0.87 2.36
N PRO A 75 -29.48 -2.10 2.90
CA PRO A 75 -28.64 -3.16 2.33
C PRO A 75 -29.09 -3.59 0.92
N TYR A 76 -30.35 -3.35 0.56
CA TYR A 76 -30.95 -3.73 -0.72
C TYR A 76 -30.92 -2.61 -1.76
N HIS A 77 -30.49 -1.40 -1.39
CA HIS A 77 -30.35 -0.32 -2.36
C HIS A 77 -29.15 -0.60 -3.27
N ALA A 78 -29.33 -0.43 -4.58
CA ALA A 78 -28.27 -0.67 -5.55
C ALA A 78 -27.07 0.25 -5.30
N LEU A 79 -25.86 -0.27 -5.46
CA LEU A 79 -24.67 0.58 -5.38
C LEU A 79 -24.58 1.45 -6.64
N PRO A 80 -24.11 2.71 -6.53
CA PRO A 80 -24.03 3.62 -7.66
C PRO A 80 -23.15 3.01 -8.76
N THR A 81 -23.77 2.74 -9.91
CA THR A 81 -23.11 2.07 -11.04
C THR A 81 -22.69 3.11 -12.08
N GLY A 82 -21.44 3.59 -11.96
CA GLY A 82 -20.61 4.13 -13.04
C GLY A 82 -21.07 5.34 -13.86
N THR A 83 -22.26 5.90 -13.66
CA THR A 83 -22.83 6.90 -14.60
C THR A 83 -22.86 8.33 -14.09
N SER A 84 -22.71 8.56 -12.78
CA SER A 84 -22.42 9.89 -12.23
C SER A 84 -21.42 9.76 -11.08
N GLU A 85 -20.21 10.27 -11.31
CA GLU A 85 -19.23 10.43 -10.24
C GLU A 85 -19.65 11.66 -9.42
N PRO A 86 -19.86 11.54 -8.10
CA PRO A 86 -20.18 12.70 -7.28
C PRO A 86 -19.07 13.74 -7.41
N SER A 87 -19.43 15.03 -7.45
CA SER A 87 -18.49 16.15 -7.56
C SER A 87 -17.34 16.03 -6.55
N ASN A 88 -17.68 15.70 -5.31
CA ASN A 88 -16.73 15.50 -4.21
C ASN A 88 -15.64 14.44 -4.50
N ILE A 89 -15.99 13.35 -5.21
CA ILE A 89 -15.01 12.30 -5.57
C ILE A 89 -14.09 12.78 -6.70
N ARG A 90 -14.66 13.48 -7.68
CA ARG A 90 -13.93 14.06 -8.80
C ARG A 90 -12.89 15.07 -8.30
N ASP A 91 -13.31 15.98 -7.43
CA ASP A 91 -12.46 17.02 -6.87
C ASP A 91 -11.30 16.40 -6.06
N LEU A 92 -11.59 15.41 -5.22
CA LEU A 92 -10.56 14.67 -4.48
C LEU A 92 -9.53 13.99 -5.43
N LYS A 93 -9.99 13.38 -6.52
CA LYS A 93 -9.11 12.75 -7.50
C LYS A 93 -8.23 13.78 -8.21
N ASP A 94 -8.79 14.92 -8.56
CA ASP A 94 -8.07 16.02 -9.21
C ASP A 94 -7.02 16.65 -8.27
N GLU A 95 -7.36 16.85 -6.99
CA GLU A 95 -6.39 17.28 -5.96
C GLU A 95 -5.26 16.28 -5.79
N LEU A 96 -5.57 14.98 -5.70
CA LEU A 96 -4.55 13.93 -5.61
C LEU A 96 -3.65 13.89 -6.86
N LYS A 97 -4.19 14.16 -8.04
CA LYS A 97 -3.42 14.24 -9.29
C LYS A 97 -2.48 15.44 -9.28
N LYS A 98 -2.95 16.61 -8.84
CA LYS A 98 -2.12 17.82 -8.69
C LYS A 98 -1.01 17.62 -7.66
N TYR A 99 -1.32 17.06 -6.49
CA TYR A 99 -0.34 16.75 -5.47
C TYR A 99 0.75 15.80 -6.00
N LYS A 100 0.37 14.72 -6.69
CA LYS A 100 1.31 13.79 -7.34
C LYS A 100 2.17 14.44 -8.41
N ALA A 101 1.66 15.42 -9.14
CA ALA A 101 2.44 16.16 -10.13
C ALA A 101 3.50 17.06 -9.48
N ASN A 102 3.20 17.62 -8.32
CA ASN A 102 4.05 18.55 -7.57
C ASN A 102 5.03 17.85 -6.61
N LEU A 103 4.89 16.54 -6.38
CA LEU A 103 5.82 15.76 -5.57
C LEU A 103 7.24 15.83 -6.17
N PRO A 104 8.27 16.16 -5.37
CA PRO A 104 9.65 16.17 -5.85
C PRO A 104 10.01 14.80 -6.41
N LYS A 105 10.25 14.74 -7.72
CA LYS A 105 10.69 13.51 -8.38
C LYS A 105 12.13 13.27 -7.96
N ASN A 106 12.34 12.35 -7.02
CA ASN A 106 13.70 11.91 -6.71
C ASN A 106 14.40 11.50 -8.01
N PRO A 107 15.61 12.01 -8.31
CA PRO A 107 16.34 11.62 -9.49
C PRO A 107 16.45 10.10 -9.49
N ARG A 108 16.12 9.47 -10.63
CA ARG A 108 16.22 8.02 -10.79
C ARG A 108 17.71 7.64 -10.77
N ILE A 109 18.29 7.51 -9.58
CA ILE A 109 19.66 7.02 -9.44
C ILE A 109 19.63 5.55 -9.87
N LYS A 110 20.33 5.25 -10.98
CA LYS A 110 20.43 3.89 -11.52
C LYS A 110 21.38 3.11 -10.62
N LEU A 111 20.85 2.30 -9.71
CA LEU A 111 21.64 1.41 -8.83
C LEU A 111 22.28 0.24 -9.60
N ALA A 112 21.61 -0.22 -10.65
CA ALA A 112 22.00 -1.43 -11.40
C ALA A 112 23.45 -1.39 -11.94
N PRO A 113 23.92 -0.33 -12.62
CA PRO A 113 25.29 -0.27 -13.14
C PRO A 113 26.36 -0.36 -12.04
N PHE A 114 26.15 0.33 -10.92
CA PHE A 114 27.10 0.31 -9.80
C PHE A 114 27.19 -1.06 -9.14
N LEU A 115 26.07 -1.81 -9.12
CA LEU A 115 26.05 -3.17 -8.62
C LEU A 115 26.76 -4.13 -9.57
N ASP A 116 26.62 -3.94 -10.88
CA ASP A 116 27.34 -4.72 -11.89
C ASP A 116 28.84 -4.49 -11.83
N GLU A 117 29.27 -3.23 -11.67
CA GLU A 117 30.67 -2.90 -11.41
C GLU A 117 31.18 -3.60 -10.15
N LEU A 118 30.41 -3.56 -9.06
CA LEU A 118 30.79 -4.21 -7.80
C LEU A 118 30.90 -5.73 -7.96
N LEU A 119 30.00 -6.36 -8.71
CA LEU A 119 30.02 -7.80 -9.00
C LEU A 119 31.20 -8.21 -9.88
N ALA A 120 31.66 -7.31 -10.76
CA ALA A 120 32.87 -7.53 -11.56
C ALA A 120 34.16 -7.47 -10.72
N THR A 121 34.12 -6.91 -9.52
CA THR A 121 35.28 -6.87 -8.60
C THR A 121 35.39 -8.13 -7.72
N ASN A 122 36.53 -8.27 -7.05
CA ASN A 122 36.74 -9.34 -6.05
C ASN A 122 35.96 -9.12 -4.73
N PHE A 123 35.15 -8.07 -4.60
CA PHE A 123 34.50 -7.67 -3.35
C PHE A 123 33.54 -8.75 -2.80
N LEU A 124 32.76 -9.38 -3.69
CA LEU A 124 31.76 -10.41 -3.34
C LEU A 124 32.30 -11.85 -3.44
N LYS A 125 33.61 -12.06 -3.63
CA LYS A 125 34.22 -13.39 -3.50
C LYS A 125 34.18 -13.92 -2.05
N LYS A 126 34.11 -13.00 -1.08
CA LYS A 126 33.85 -13.33 0.32
C LYS A 126 32.38 -13.03 0.64
N PRO A 127 31.71 -13.83 1.49
CA PRO A 127 30.33 -13.55 1.90
C PRO A 127 30.17 -12.18 2.56
N ARG A 128 29.33 -11.31 1.99
CA ARG A 128 29.06 -9.95 2.51
C ARG A 128 27.59 -9.74 2.84
N SER A 129 27.33 -8.97 3.88
CA SER A 129 26.00 -8.49 4.24
C SER A 129 25.55 -7.32 3.36
N ILE A 130 24.25 -7.05 3.31
CA ILE A 130 23.70 -5.90 2.56
C ILE A 130 24.25 -4.58 3.12
N ALA A 131 24.49 -4.50 4.42
CA ALA A 131 25.07 -3.32 5.05
C ALA A 131 26.49 -3.03 4.54
N GLU A 132 27.32 -4.07 4.37
CA GLU A 132 28.65 -3.92 3.79
C GLU A 132 28.60 -3.56 2.30
N ILE A 133 27.66 -4.14 1.54
CA ILE A 133 27.44 -3.80 0.13
C ILE A 133 26.96 -2.35 0.00
N ALA A 134 26.04 -1.91 0.87
CA ALA A 134 25.58 -0.53 0.91
C ALA A 134 26.70 0.44 1.30
N ALA A 135 27.57 0.06 2.24
CA ALA A 135 28.74 0.85 2.61
C ALA A 135 29.74 1.00 1.45
N ALA A 136 30.00 -0.07 0.70
CA ALA A 136 30.87 -0.03 -0.49
C ALA A 136 30.29 0.82 -1.63
N LEU A 137 28.96 0.97 -1.69
CA LEU A 137 28.29 1.81 -2.67
C LEU A 137 28.09 3.26 -2.19
N LYS A 138 28.32 3.57 -0.92
CA LYS A 138 27.99 4.86 -0.29
C LYS A 138 28.64 6.06 -1.00
N ASP A 139 29.87 5.88 -1.49
CA ASP A 139 30.62 6.92 -2.19
C ASP A 139 30.06 7.23 -3.59
N LYS A 140 29.32 6.28 -4.19
CA LYS A 140 28.73 6.41 -5.53
C LYS A 140 27.23 6.70 -5.47
N VAL A 141 26.50 5.97 -4.62
CA VAL A 141 25.03 5.97 -4.54
C VAL A 141 24.56 5.59 -3.14
N VAL A 142 23.73 6.45 -2.55
CA VAL A 142 22.98 6.12 -1.33
C VAL A 142 21.62 5.55 -1.72
N VAL A 143 21.37 4.29 -1.38
CA VAL A 143 20.12 3.58 -1.65
C VAL A 143 19.63 2.78 -0.44
N PRO A 144 18.30 2.59 -0.28
CA PRO A 144 17.76 1.72 0.75
C PRO A 144 18.19 0.26 0.54
N HIS A 145 18.49 -0.44 1.64
CA HIS A 145 18.91 -1.85 1.66
C HIS A 145 17.97 -2.77 0.85
N ASN A 146 16.65 -2.57 0.95
CA ASN A 146 15.66 -3.37 0.22
C ASN A 146 15.84 -3.30 -1.31
N LYS A 147 16.29 -2.17 -1.86
CA LYS A 147 16.53 -2.06 -3.31
C LYS A 147 17.74 -2.86 -3.76
N ILE A 148 18.80 -2.91 -2.94
CA ILE A 148 19.99 -3.73 -3.21
C ILE A 148 19.59 -5.20 -3.21
N THR A 149 18.88 -5.65 -2.18
CA THR A 149 18.39 -7.03 -2.07
C THR A 149 17.57 -7.43 -3.31
N VAL A 150 16.60 -6.61 -3.70
CA VAL A 150 15.74 -6.87 -4.87
C VAL A 150 16.54 -6.99 -6.16
N LEU A 151 17.62 -6.24 -6.33
CA LEU A 151 18.44 -6.32 -7.55
C LEU A 151 19.38 -7.53 -7.54
N LEU A 152 19.91 -7.94 -6.39
CA LEU A 152 20.78 -9.11 -6.26
C LEU A 152 19.99 -10.42 -6.46
N THR A 153 18.73 -10.47 -6.02
CA THR A 153 17.88 -11.67 -6.13
C THR A 153 17.13 -11.79 -7.45
N LYS A 154 17.16 -10.76 -8.31
CA LYS A 154 16.52 -10.77 -9.63
C LYS A 154 17.50 -11.11 -10.76
N HIS A 155 16.96 -11.61 -11.87
CA HIS A 155 17.70 -11.78 -13.12
C HIS A 155 18.25 -10.42 -13.62
N PRO A 156 19.51 -10.35 -14.11
CA PRO A 156 20.45 -11.45 -14.37
C PRO A 156 21.38 -11.81 -13.20
N ARG A 157 21.39 -11.02 -12.11
CA ARG A 157 22.40 -11.11 -11.05
C ARG A 157 22.25 -12.34 -10.17
N ASN A 158 21.03 -12.85 -10.02
CA ASN A 158 20.77 -14.10 -9.30
C ASN A 158 21.51 -15.33 -9.87
N LYS A 159 21.98 -15.29 -11.13
CA LYS A 159 22.81 -16.35 -11.71
C LYS A 159 24.24 -16.36 -11.17
N PHE A 160 24.73 -15.21 -10.72
CA PHE A 160 26.10 -15.03 -10.27
C PHE A 160 26.20 -14.98 -8.75
N ILE A 161 25.08 -14.98 -8.02
CA ILE A 161 25.05 -14.69 -6.59
C ILE A 161 24.31 -15.79 -5.85
N ARG A 162 24.99 -16.39 -4.87
CA ARG A 162 24.39 -17.25 -3.86
C ARG A 162 24.06 -16.43 -2.62
N VAL A 163 22.84 -16.60 -2.13
CA VAL A 163 22.40 -16.08 -0.82
C VAL A 163 22.70 -17.15 0.22
N ILE A 164 23.51 -16.81 1.21
CA ILE A 164 23.76 -17.64 2.40
C ILE A 164 22.82 -17.14 3.48
N ALA A 165 21.86 -17.98 3.85
CA ALA A 165 20.87 -17.66 4.88
C ALA A 165 21.56 -17.48 6.23
N ALA A 166 21.01 -16.64 7.10
CA ALA A 166 21.57 -16.36 8.43
C ALA A 166 21.79 -17.66 9.23
N GLU A 167 20.90 -18.63 9.07
CA GLU A 167 20.92 -19.94 9.71
C GLU A 167 22.14 -20.78 9.27
N GLU A 168 22.56 -20.68 8.01
CA GLU A 168 23.65 -21.50 7.45
C GLU A 168 25.03 -21.14 8.01
N TRP A 169 25.22 -19.91 8.52
CA TRP A 169 26.51 -19.45 9.07
C TRP A 169 26.41 -19.00 10.53
N GLY A 170 25.28 -19.24 11.20
CA GLY A 170 25.06 -18.87 12.61
C GLY A 170 24.96 -17.37 12.86
N GLY A 171 24.52 -16.60 11.86
CA GLY A 171 24.39 -15.15 11.93
C GLY A 171 22.96 -14.64 12.15
N LYS A 172 22.80 -13.30 12.13
CA LYS A 172 21.49 -12.62 12.20
C LYS A 172 21.00 -12.06 10.85
N VAL A 173 21.84 -12.10 9.82
CA VAL A 173 21.56 -11.50 8.51
C VAL A 173 22.03 -12.41 7.39
N ASN A 174 21.34 -12.34 6.25
CA ASN A 174 21.76 -13.05 5.05
C ASN A 174 23.03 -12.43 4.48
N LYS A 175 23.90 -13.27 3.94
CA LYS A 175 25.09 -12.86 3.21
C LYS A 175 24.95 -13.22 1.73
N TYR A 176 25.66 -12.47 0.90
CA TYR A 176 25.67 -12.60 -0.56
C TYR A 176 27.10 -12.89 -0.98
N VAL A 177 27.28 -13.90 -1.82
CA VAL A 177 28.59 -14.31 -2.34
C VAL A 177 28.48 -14.63 -3.82
N LEU A 178 29.52 -14.34 -4.59
CA LEU A 178 29.62 -14.76 -5.99
C LEU A 178 29.73 -16.30 -6.09
N ILE A 179 29.07 -16.87 -7.09
CA ILE A 179 29.16 -18.29 -7.48
C ILE A 179 30.39 -18.50 -8.36
#